data_AF-A0A9R0V6C2-F1
#
_entry.id   AF-A0A9R0V6C2-F1
#
_cell.length_a   1.000
_cell.length_b   1.000
_cell.length_c   1.000
_cell.angle_alpha   90.00
_cell.angle_beta   90.00
_cell.angle_gamma   90.00
#
_symmetry.space_group_name_H-M   'P 1'
#
loop_
_entity.id
_entity.type
_entity.pdbx_description
1 polymer ?
#
loop_
_entity_poly.entity_id
_entity_poly.type
_entity_poly.pdbx_seq_one_letter_code
_entity_poly.pdbx_strand_id
1 'polypeptide(L)'
;MPWSKLVMLCFSQSHFLLHWFCKSDVNTVTFADESGNLLYSGSDDNLCKVWDRRCLVREKPAGVLTGHLDGITCIDSRGDGRYLISNCKDQTIKLWDVRKMSATVKGRQPRLYDWDYRWMTFPSHARYYKHPNDLSLATYRGHSVLRTLIRCYFSPMHSTGQRYIYTGSSDDSVHIYDVVTGATVKKLSWHGSIIRDCTWHPYCSTLVSSSWDGYLARWEASGDNEDPSVLTCDEQRTSPYDQTYGLSFAL
;
A
#
# COMPACT_ATOMS: atom_id res chain seq x y z
N MET A 1 28.71 2.93 -10.47
CA MET A 1 28.03 4.23 -10.26
C MET A 1 26.62 3.93 -9.78
N PRO A 2 26.27 4.10 -8.49
CA PRO A 2 24.94 3.76 -8.05
C PRO A 2 24.01 4.95 -8.29
N TRP A 3 23.02 4.72 -9.14
CA TRP A 3 21.91 5.63 -9.39
C TRP A 3 21.00 5.64 -8.16
N SER A 4 21.24 6.53 -7.19
CA SER A 4 20.36 6.70 -6.03
C SER A 4 19.07 7.40 -6.48
N LYS A 5 18.01 6.65 -6.78
CA LYS A 5 16.77 7.20 -7.33
C LYS A 5 15.74 7.49 -6.24
N LEU A 6 15.59 8.78 -5.92
CA LEU A 6 14.32 9.38 -5.50
C LEU A 6 14.30 10.82 -6.04
N VAL A 7 13.31 11.15 -6.84
CA VAL A 7 12.95 12.54 -7.17
C VAL A 7 11.71 12.86 -6.35
N MET A 8 11.87 13.63 -5.28
CA MET A 8 10.72 14.16 -4.55
C MET A 8 10.30 15.47 -5.21
N LEU A 9 9.21 15.43 -5.99
CA LEU A 9 8.63 16.62 -6.60
C LEU A 9 7.84 17.39 -5.53
N CYS A 10 8.50 18.34 -4.86
CA CYS A 10 7.80 19.29 -4.00
C CYS A 10 7.40 20.51 -4.82
N PHE A 11 6.09 20.67 -5.09
CA PHE A 11 5.57 21.90 -5.69
C PHE A 11 5.48 22.99 -4.62
N SER A 12 6.32 24.01 -4.75
CA SER A 12 6.11 25.30 -4.09
C SER A 12 6.37 26.40 -5.11
N GLN A 13 5.28 27.02 -5.57
CA GLN A 13 5.17 28.23 -6.40
C GLN A 13 6.50 28.73 -7.04
N SER A 14 7.02 27.99 -8.02
CA SER A 14 8.12 28.38 -8.95
C SER A 14 9.53 27.78 -8.73
N HIS A 15 9.76 26.91 -7.75
CA HIS A 15 11.09 26.27 -7.59
C HIS A 15 11.04 24.74 -7.54
N PHE A 16 11.84 24.11 -8.42
CA PHE A 16 12.12 22.68 -8.42
C PHE A 16 13.31 22.40 -7.49
N LEU A 17 13.11 21.57 -6.46
CA LEU A 17 14.18 21.09 -5.60
C LEU A 17 14.33 19.58 -5.81
N LEU A 18 15.38 19.18 -6.55
CA LEU A 18 15.83 17.79 -6.61
C LEU A 18 16.83 17.56 -5.47
N HIS A 19 16.52 16.63 -4.57
CA HIS A 19 17.48 16.19 -3.56
C HIS A 19 17.53 14.66 -3.47
N TRP A 20 18.73 14.17 -3.21
CA TRP A 20 19.10 12.76 -3.23
C TRP A 20 19.15 12.20 -1.80
N PHE A 21 18.01 11.82 -1.23
CA PHE A 21 17.93 11.54 0.22
C PHE A 21 17.99 10.06 0.63
N CYS A 22 17.91 9.11 -0.31
CA CYS A 22 17.88 7.67 0.02
C CYS A 22 19.06 6.91 -0.60
N LYS A 23 19.68 6.03 0.19
CA LYS A 23 20.77 5.14 -0.23
C LYS A 23 20.29 3.84 -0.90
N SER A 24 18.98 3.68 -1.04
CA SER A 24 18.32 2.51 -1.65
C SER A 24 17.16 2.98 -2.52
N ASP A 25 16.63 2.09 -3.37
CA ASP A 25 15.53 2.40 -4.27
C ASP A 25 14.28 2.76 -3.46
N VAL A 26 13.66 3.87 -3.84
CA VAL A 26 12.42 4.34 -3.20
C VAL A 26 11.25 3.90 -4.06
N ASN A 27 10.37 3.12 -3.45
CA ASN A 27 9.26 2.48 -4.15
C ASN A 27 7.98 3.32 -4.09
N THR A 28 7.86 4.19 -3.08
CA THR A 28 6.62 4.91 -2.78
C THR A 28 6.89 6.19 -2.01
N VAL A 29 6.08 7.20 -2.29
CA VAL A 29 6.02 8.48 -1.57
C VAL A 29 4.56 8.90 -1.48
N THR A 30 4.15 9.48 -0.35
CA THR A 30 2.82 10.03 -0.18
C THR A 30 2.83 11.25 0.74
N PHE A 31 1.83 12.12 0.59
CA PHE A 31 1.59 13.21 1.52
C PHE A 31 0.91 12.70 2.79
N ALA A 32 1.26 13.29 3.92
CA ALA A 32 0.62 12.96 5.20
C ALA A 32 -0.86 13.38 5.22
N ASP A 33 -1.16 14.53 4.65
CA ASP A 33 -2.45 15.20 4.57
C ASP A 33 -2.42 16.20 3.41
N GLU A 34 -3.57 16.76 3.03
CA GLU A 34 -3.65 17.68 1.89
C GLU A 34 -2.97 19.03 2.15
N SER A 35 -2.94 19.49 3.41
CA SER A 35 -2.50 20.84 3.78
C SER A 35 -1.16 20.88 4.52
N GLY A 36 -0.65 19.73 4.94
CA GLY A 36 0.51 19.68 5.81
C GLY A 36 1.83 19.69 5.07
N ASN A 37 2.86 19.63 5.90
CA ASN A 37 4.25 19.78 5.48
C ASN A 37 4.99 18.44 5.51
N LEU A 38 4.29 17.37 5.87
CA LEU A 38 4.87 16.06 6.09
C LEU A 38 4.69 15.17 4.85
N LEU A 39 5.76 14.46 4.52
CA LEU A 39 5.81 13.45 3.46
C LEU A 39 6.30 12.13 4.04
N TYR A 40 5.75 11.03 3.56
CA TYR A 40 6.21 9.69 3.89
C TYR A 40 6.86 9.05 2.68
N SER A 41 7.94 8.31 2.90
CA SER A 41 8.60 7.55 1.84
C SER A 41 8.94 6.13 2.32
N GLY A 42 8.73 5.16 1.45
CA GLY A 42 9.07 3.75 1.66
C GLY A 42 10.11 3.28 0.67
N SER A 43 11.12 2.56 1.15
CA SER A 43 12.29 2.16 0.38
C SER A 43 12.70 0.72 0.66
N ASP A 44 13.59 0.20 -0.17
CA ASP A 44 14.29 -1.08 -0.03
C ASP A 44 15.33 -1.09 1.11
N ASP A 45 15.44 -0.01 1.90
CA ASP A 45 16.19 0.01 3.16
C ASP A 45 15.38 -0.45 4.39
N ASN A 46 14.14 -0.89 4.17
CA ASN A 46 13.19 -1.42 5.16
C ASN A 46 12.63 -0.35 6.12
N LEU A 47 12.85 0.94 5.83
CA LEU A 47 12.45 2.03 6.69
C LEU A 47 11.32 2.86 6.07
N CYS A 48 10.32 3.17 6.88
CA CYS A 48 9.35 4.21 6.60
C CYS A 48 9.93 5.54 7.11
N LYS A 49 10.30 6.44 6.21
CA LYS A 49 10.88 7.75 6.57
C LYS A 49 9.84 8.85 6.50
N VAL A 50 9.90 9.75 7.47
CA VAL A 50 9.05 10.94 7.55
C VAL A 50 9.91 12.16 7.25
N TRP A 51 9.43 13.00 6.35
CA TRP A 51 10.11 14.22 5.92
C TRP A 51 9.24 15.42 6.25
N ASP A 52 9.87 16.50 6.71
CA ASP A 52 9.21 17.80 6.83
C ASP A 52 9.74 18.71 5.73
N ARG A 53 8.85 19.20 4.87
CA ARG A 53 9.19 20.07 3.74
C ARG A 53 9.87 21.37 4.17
N ARG A 54 9.59 21.84 5.39
CA ARG A 54 10.19 23.05 5.97
C ARG A 54 11.66 22.86 6.33
N CYS A 55 12.10 21.61 6.49
CA CYS A 55 13.44 21.24 6.96
C CYS A 55 14.24 20.42 5.94
N LEU A 56 13.82 20.38 4.67
CA LEU A 56 14.45 19.57 3.62
C LEU A 56 15.92 19.92 3.34
N VAL A 57 16.35 21.11 3.74
CA VAL A 57 17.75 21.57 3.61
C VAL A 57 18.74 20.65 4.36
N ARG A 58 18.28 19.91 5.38
CA ARG A 58 19.17 19.13 6.26
C ARG A 58 19.53 17.74 5.75
N GLU A 59 19.07 17.34 4.56
CA GLU A 59 19.28 16.00 3.97
C GLU A 59 19.00 14.81 4.90
N LYS A 60 18.20 15.03 5.93
CA LYS A 60 17.90 14.07 6.99
C LYS A 60 16.39 13.98 7.18
N PRO A 61 15.82 12.78 7.31
CA PRO A 61 14.41 12.65 7.63
C PRO A 61 14.13 13.23 9.02
N ALA A 62 12.93 13.81 9.18
CA ALA A 62 12.44 14.31 10.46
C ALA A 62 12.30 13.17 11.49
N GLY A 63 11.96 11.97 11.00
CA GLY A 63 11.92 10.75 11.80
C GLY A 63 11.85 9.50 10.95
N VAL A 64 12.03 8.36 11.59
CA VAL A 64 11.95 7.03 10.98
C VAL A 64 11.06 6.12 11.80
N LEU A 65 10.27 5.30 11.10
CA LEU A 65 9.44 4.25 11.65
C LEU A 65 10.11 2.92 11.28
N THR A 66 10.67 2.26 12.30
CA THR A 66 11.41 1.00 12.16
C THR A 66 10.49 -0.16 12.54
N GLY A 67 10.53 -1.25 11.77
CA GLY A 67 9.80 -2.47 12.13
C GLY A 67 9.60 -3.48 11.00
N HIS A 68 9.67 -3.04 9.74
CA HIS A 68 9.71 -3.96 8.59
C HIS A 68 11.05 -4.70 8.51
N LEU A 69 11.00 -5.93 8.00
CA LEU A 69 12.16 -6.80 7.86
C LEU A 69 12.76 -6.80 6.44
N ASP A 70 12.01 -6.27 5.47
CA ASP A 70 12.41 -6.21 4.06
C ASP A 70 11.89 -4.90 3.42
N GLY A 71 12.10 -4.73 2.11
CA GLY A 71 11.77 -3.51 1.39
C GLY A 71 10.28 -3.20 1.39
N ILE A 72 9.96 -1.92 1.61
CA ILE A 72 8.58 -1.42 1.61
C ILE A 72 8.14 -1.21 0.16
N THR A 73 7.00 -1.77 -0.22
CA THR A 73 6.47 -1.70 -1.58
C THR A 73 5.50 -0.55 -1.79
N CYS A 74 4.75 -0.17 -0.75
CA CYS A 74 3.70 0.84 -0.82
C CYS A 74 3.48 1.48 0.56
N ILE A 75 3.17 2.77 0.57
CA ILE A 75 2.71 3.50 1.74
C ILE A 75 1.44 4.23 1.34
N ASP A 76 0.45 4.19 2.23
CA ASP A 76 -0.75 4.99 2.11
C ASP A 76 -1.03 5.76 3.40
N SER A 77 -1.47 7.00 3.25
CA SER A 77 -1.79 7.87 4.38
C SER A 77 -3.26 7.76 4.71
N ARG A 78 -3.59 7.83 6.01
CA ARG A 78 -4.97 8.01 6.43
C ARG A 78 -5.51 9.40 6.08
N GLY A 79 -4.64 10.35 5.73
CA GLY A 79 -5.02 11.73 5.40
C GLY A 79 -5.26 12.62 6.62
N ASP A 80 -5.03 12.11 7.83
CA ASP A 80 -5.16 12.85 9.09
C ASP A 80 -3.83 13.40 9.62
N GLY A 81 -2.75 13.22 8.86
CA GLY A 81 -1.39 13.60 9.25
C GLY A 81 -0.79 12.78 10.39
N ARG A 82 -1.47 11.72 10.85
CA ARG A 82 -1.09 10.95 12.05
C ARG A 82 -0.87 9.48 11.78
N TYR A 83 -1.76 8.84 11.04
CA TYR A 83 -1.68 7.41 10.77
C TYR A 83 -1.33 7.14 9.31
N LEU A 84 -0.50 6.12 9.10
CA LEU A 84 -0.18 5.59 7.78
C LEU A 84 -0.09 4.07 7.85
N ILE A 85 -0.27 3.44 6.70
CA ILE A 85 0.02 2.02 6.50
C ILE A 85 1.18 1.85 5.54
N SER A 86 1.90 0.74 5.67
CA SER A 86 2.91 0.35 4.70
C SER A 86 2.82 -1.14 4.41
N ASN A 87 2.90 -1.48 3.12
CA ASN A 87 3.03 -2.85 2.64
C ASN A 87 4.50 -3.19 2.40
N CYS A 88 4.90 -4.44 2.66
CA CYS A 88 6.29 -4.85 2.61
C CYS A 88 6.49 -6.24 2.02
N LYS A 89 7.67 -6.46 1.44
CA LYS A 89 8.17 -7.76 0.97
C LYS A 89 8.25 -8.80 2.10
N ASP A 90 8.20 -8.41 3.37
CA ASP A 90 8.08 -9.33 4.53
C ASP A 90 6.69 -10.00 4.66
N GLN A 91 5.80 -9.78 3.67
CA GLN A 91 4.44 -10.33 3.62
C GLN A 91 3.51 -9.75 4.71
N THR A 92 3.84 -8.53 5.19
CA THR A 92 3.03 -7.85 6.20
C THR A 92 2.69 -6.42 5.79
N ILE A 93 1.50 -6.00 6.21
CA ILE A 93 1.14 -4.59 6.27
C ILE A 93 1.28 -4.14 7.70
N LYS A 94 1.86 -2.97 7.94
CA LYS A 94 1.96 -2.37 9.27
C LYS A 94 1.22 -1.05 9.33
N LEU A 95 0.51 -0.82 10.43
CA LEU A 95 -0.08 0.46 10.80
C LEU A 95 0.87 1.22 11.71
N TRP A 96 1.06 2.51 11.45
CA TRP A 96 1.99 3.35 12.21
C TRP A 96 1.29 4.59 12.78
N ASP A 97 1.76 5.06 13.93
CA ASP A 97 1.49 6.41 14.43
C ASP A 97 2.77 7.24 14.25
N VAL A 98 2.68 8.34 13.52
CA VAL A 98 3.80 9.24 13.25
C VAL A 98 4.42 9.77 14.55
N ARG A 99 3.63 9.90 15.63
CA ARG A 99 4.14 10.35 16.94
C ARG A 99 5.09 9.36 17.60
N LYS A 100 5.11 8.10 17.16
CA LYS A 100 6.04 7.07 17.62
C LYS A 100 7.34 7.02 16.81
N MET A 101 7.51 7.89 15.81
CA MET A 101 8.73 7.92 15.02
C MET A 101 9.97 8.22 15.87
N SER A 102 11.09 7.61 15.49
CA SER A 102 12.38 7.82 16.14
C SER A 102 13.24 8.77 15.31
N ALA A 103 13.99 9.67 15.95
CA ALA A 103 14.95 10.54 15.26
C ALA A 103 16.20 9.79 14.73
N THR A 104 16.41 8.56 15.21
CA THR A 104 17.54 7.70 14.87
C THR A 104 17.06 6.30 14.49
N VAL A 105 17.69 5.68 13.48
CA VAL A 105 17.47 4.28 13.16
C VAL A 105 18.05 3.42 14.28
N LYS A 106 17.19 2.69 15.00
CA LYS A 106 17.62 1.77 16.07
C LYS A 106 17.64 0.34 15.58
N GLY A 107 18.84 -0.23 15.46
CA GLY A 107 19.03 -1.65 15.16
C GLY A 107 18.65 -2.02 13.73
N ARG A 108 19.43 -1.57 12.75
CA ARG A 108 19.30 -2.04 11.36
C ARG A 108 19.62 -3.53 11.33
N GLN A 109 18.62 -4.36 11.10
CA GLN A 109 18.84 -5.81 11.01
C GLN A 109 19.55 -6.14 9.69
N PRO A 110 20.60 -7.00 9.72
CA PRO A 110 21.10 -7.61 8.51
C PRO A 110 20.00 -8.47 7.88
N ARG A 111 20.13 -8.77 6.57
CA ARG A 111 19.24 -9.72 5.90
C ARG A 111 19.22 -11.03 6.70
N LEU A 112 18.06 -11.38 7.23
CA LEU A 112 17.88 -12.53 8.12
C LEU A 112 17.95 -13.86 7.37
N TYR A 113 17.67 -13.85 6.07
CA TYR A 113 17.65 -15.01 5.19
C TYR A 113 17.96 -14.56 3.75
N ASP A 114 18.45 -15.48 2.92
CA ASP A 114 18.66 -15.24 1.50
C ASP A 114 17.36 -15.54 0.74
N TRP A 115 16.69 -14.49 0.27
CA TRP A 115 15.43 -14.58 -0.42
C TRP A 115 15.25 -13.39 -1.36
N ASP A 116 14.70 -13.67 -2.54
CA ASP A 116 14.36 -12.68 -3.55
C ASP A 116 12.88 -12.81 -3.91
N TYR A 117 12.12 -11.76 -3.55
CA TYR A 117 10.68 -11.69 -3.81
C TYR A 117 10.28 -11.90 -5.27
N ARG A 118 11.19 -11.66 -6.23
CA ARG A 118 10.87 -11.71 -7.66
C ARG A 118 10.64 -13.13 -8.18
N TRP A 119 11.34 -14.11 -7.61
CA TRP A 119 11.40 -15.46 -8.17
C TRP A 119 11.35 -16.57 -7.11
N MET A 120 11.59 -16.27 -5.84
CA MET A 120 11.62 -17.25 -4.77
C MET A 120 10.32 -17.26 -3.97
N THR A 121 9.93 -18.45 -3.51
CA THR A 121 8.83 -18.57 -2.55
C THR A 121 9.26 -18.02 -1.19
N PHE A 122 8.37 -17.29 -0.52
CA PHE A 122 8.68 -16.71 0.79
C PHE A 122 8.91 -17.81 1.84
N PRO A 123 10.01 -17.76 2.61
CA PRO A 123 10.32 -18.77 3.61
C PRO A 123 9.26 -18.81 4.73
N SER A 124 8.65 -19.98 4.95
CA SER A 124 7.58 -20.16 5.95
C SER A 124 8.01 -19.78 7.37
N HIS A 125 9.24 -20.12 7.76
CA HIS A 125 9.82 -19.78 9.05
C HIS A 125 9.96 -18.27 9.28
N ALA A 126 10.00 -17.47 8.21
CA ALA A 126 10.14 -16.02 8.31
C ALA A 126 8.83 -15.26 8.53
N ARG A 127 7.68 -15.91 8.28
CA ARG A 127 6.35 -15.25 8.22
C ARG A 127 5.91 -14.62 9.54
N TYR A 128 6.45 -15.09 10.65
CA TYR A 128 6.12 -14.62 11.99
C TYR A 128 7.29 -13.92 12.70
N TYR A 129 8.43 -13.72 12.03
CA TYR A 129 9.48 -12.90 12.61
C TYR A 129 9.01 -11.46 12.77
N LYS A 130 9.38 -10.88 13.91
CA LYS A 130 9.09 -9.49 14.24
C LYS A 130 10.41 -8.79 14.51
N HIS A 131 10.54 -7.58 13.98
CA HIS A 131 11.69 -6.75 14.26
C HIS A 131 11.77 -6.44 15.78
N PRO A 132 12.95 -6.54 16.42
CA PRO A 132 13.07 -6.30 17.86
C PRO A 132 12.62 -4.91 18.30
N ASN A 133 12.89 -3.89 17.47
CA ASN A 133 12.50 -2.50 17.70
C ASN A 133 11.29 -2.08 16.83
N ASP A 134 10.32 -2.96 16.65
CA ASP A 134 9.12 -2.67 15.86
C ASP A 134 8.25 -1.58 16.53
N LEU A 135 8.09 -0.46 15.84
CA LEU A 135 7.29 0.70 16.28
C LEU A 135 5.83 0.65 15.77
N SER A 136 5.45 -0.38 15.02
CA SER A 136 4.10 -0.50 14.47
C SER A 136 3.04 -0.66 15.57
N LEU A 137 1.86 -0.10 15.32
CA LEU A 137 0.68 -0.26 16.17
C LEU A 137 0.02 -1.61 15.96
N ALA A 138 -0.10 -2.02 14.70
CA ALA A 138 -0.72 -3.27 14.28
C ALA A 138 0.03 -3.86 13.09
N THR A 139 -0.06 -5.18 12.92
CA THR A 139 0.51 -5.89 11.77
C THR A 139 -0.53 -6.83 11.19
N TYR A 140 -0.87 -6.65 9.92
CA TYR A 140 -1.84 -7.45 9.16
C TYR A 140 -1.11 -8.48 8.31
N ARG A 141 -1.64 -9.71 8.29
CA ARG A 141 -1.06 -10.87 7.62
C ARG A 141 -2.14 -11.64 6.87
N GLY A 142 -1.74 -12.35 5.81
CA GLY A 142 -2.63 -13.20 5.01
C GLY A 142 -2.33 -13.07 3.53
N HIS A 143 -2.20 -11.83 3.07
CA HIS A 143 -1.75 -11.50 1.72
C HIS A 143 -0.28 -11.91 1.48
N SER A 144 0.09 -11.97 0.21
CA SER A 144 1.42 -12.32 -0.25
C SER A 144 1.96 -11.27 -1.21
N VAL A 145 3.25 -10.93 -1.05
CA VAL A 145 3.98 -9.93 -1.84
C VAL A 145 5.13 -10.63 -2.56
N LEU A 146 4.81 -11.20 -3.73
CA LEU A 146 5.78 -11.87 -4.61
C LEU A 146 5.72 -11.27 -6.02
N ARG A 147 6.82 -11.40 -6.76
CA ARG A 147 7.03 -11.04 -8.18
C ARG A 147 6.94 -9.55 -8.50
N THR A 148 6.13 -8.79 -7.77
CA THR A 148 5.88 -7.36 -8.01
C THR A 148 5.75 -6.56 -6.73
N LEU A 149 5.76 -5.24 -6.86
CA LEU A 149 5.47 -4.31 -5.77
C LEU A 149 3.96 -4.16 -5.65
N ILE A 150 3.38 -4.89 -4.71
CA ILE A 150 1.95 -4.90 -4.43
C ILE A 150 1.58 -3.71 -3.56
N ARG A 151 0.42 -3.09 -3.85
CA ARG A 151 -0.06 -1.90 -3.18
C ARG A 151 -1.11 -2.19 -2.11
N CYS A 152 -1.18 -1.31 -1.11
CA CYS A 152 -2.18 -1.34 -0.06
C CYS A 152 -2.74 0.07 0.16
N TYR A 153 -3.98 0.15 0.59
CA TYR A 153 -4.68 1.42 0.81
C TYR A 153 -5.63 1.34 1.99
N PHE A 154 -5.91 2.49 2.61
CA PHE A 154 -7.09 2.65 3.45
C PHE A 154 -8.34 2.69 2.59
N SER A 155 -9.43 2.11 3.09
CA SER A 155 -10.74 2.24 2.45
C SER A 155 -11.22 3.70 2.49
N PRO A 156 -12.09 4.13 1.57
CA PRO A 156 -12.41 5.55 1.46
C PRO A 156 -13.16 6.09 2.67
N MET A 157 -12.91 7.37 2.99
CA MET A 157 -13.51 8.03 4.14
C MET A 157 -15.03 8.16 4.01
N HIS A 158 -15.54 8.48 2.82
CA HIS A 158 -16.96 8.74 2.63
C HIS A 158 -17.82 7.47 2.67
N SER A 159 -17.41 6.39 1.99
CA SER A 159 -18.20 5.16 1.91
C SER A 159 -18.03 4.21 3.10
N THR A 160 -16.85 4.20 3.74
CA THR A 160 -16.53 3.20 4.79
C THR A 160 -15.94 3.78 6.06
N GLY A 161 -15.76 5.11 6.13
CA GLY A 161 -15.11 5.76 7.28
C GLY A 161 -13.66 5.34 7.51
N GLN A 162 -12.96 4.87 6.46
CA GLN A 162 -11.59 4.29 6.57
C GLN A 162 -11.49 3.13 7.57
N ARG A 163 -12.57 2.37 7.75
CA ARG A 163 -12.59 1.21 8.64
C ARG A 163 -11.70 0.07 8.17
N TYR A 164 -11.43 -0.02 6.87
CA TYR A 164 -10.74 -1.15 6.27
C TYR A 164 -9.40 -0.78 5.66
N ILE A 165 -8.53 -1.79 5.54
CA ILE A 165 -7.34 -1.75 4.69
C ILE A 165 -7.53 -2.79 3.62
N TYR A 166 -7.26 -2.44 2.37
CA TYR A 166 -7.35 -3.39 1.27
C TYR A 166 -6.05 -3.42 0.48
N THR A 167 -5.74 -4.60 -0.08
CA THR A 167 -4.50 -4.85 -0.80
C THR A 167 -4.67 -5.95 -1.84
N GLY A 168 -3.94 -5.82 -2.95
CA GLY A 168 -3.73 -6.94 -3.86
C GLY A 168 -2.88 -8.04 -3.21
N SER A 169 -2.72 -9.15 -3.90
CA SER A 169 -1.86 -10.24 -3.42
C SER A 169 -1.40 -11.10 -4.60
N SER A 170 -0.26 -11.76 -4.41
CA SER A 170 0.25 -12.76 -5.35
C SER A 170 -0.45 -14.11 -5.31
N ASP A 171 -1.47 -14.27 -4.47
CA ASP A 171 -2.36 -15.44 -4.43
C ASP A 171 -3.68 -15.18 -5.18
N ASP A 172 -3.61 -14.30 -6.18
CA ASP A 172 -4.68 -13.99 -7.14
C ASP A 172 -5.95 -13.39 -6.51
N SER A 173 -5.81 -12.80 -5.32
CA SER A 173 -6.94 -12.28 -4.56
C SER A 173 -6.72 -10.90 -3.95
N VAL A 174 -7.81 -10.15 -3.76
CA VAL A 174 -7.82 -8.92 -2.98
C VAL A 174 -8.12 -9.28 -1.53
N HIS A 175 -7.28 -8.82 -0.61
CA HIS A 175 -7.50 -8.98 0.83
C HIS A 175 -8.04 -7.68 1.42
N ILE A 176 -9.08 -7.79 2.24
CA ILE A 176 -9.66 -6.68 2.99
C ILE A 176 -9.57 -7.01 4.48
N TYR A 177 -8.94 -6.14 5.25
CA TYR A 177 -8.74 -6.25 6.69
C TYR A 177 -9.53 -5.15 7.41
N ASP A 178 -10.02 -5.43 8.61
CA ASP A 178 -10.55 -4.40 9.51
C ASP A 178 -9.38 -3.77 10.30
N VAL A 179 -9.29 -2.44 10.29
CA VAL A 179 -8.18 -1.66 10.85
C VAL A 179 -8.04 -1.85 12.36
N VAL A 180 -9.16 -2.03 13.07
CA VAL A 180 -9.17 -2.05 14.54
C VAL A 180 -8.88 -3.46 15.05
N THR A 181 -9.55 -4.45 14.47
CA THR A 181 -9.45 -5.85 14.89
C THR A 181 -8.24 -6.56 14.29
N GLY A 182 -7.75 -6.10 13.13
CA GLY A 182 -6.71 -6.78 12.37
C GLY A 182 -7.17 -8.04 11.64
N ALA A 183 -8.46 -8.40 11.73
CA ALA A 183 -9.00 -9.59 11.12
C ALA A 183 -9.19 -9.40 9.60
N THR A 184 -9.01 -10.47 8.84
CA THR A 184 -9.40 -10.52 7.42
C THR A 184 -10.92 -10.57 7.33
N VAL A 185 -11.53 -9.50 6.82
CA VAL A 185 -12.97 -9.37 6.63
C VAL A 185 -13.40 -10.11 5.37
N LYS A 186 -12.65 -9.93 4.28
CA LYS A 186 -12.98 -10.52 2.99
C LYS A 186 -11.72 -10.87 2.20
N LYS A 187 -11.83 -11.94 1.43
CA LYS A 187 -10.89 -12.34 0.39
C LYS A 187 -11.66 -12.45 -0.93
N LEU A 188 -11.32 -11.63 -1.91
CA LEU A 188 -11.96 -11.59 -3.22
C LEU A 188 -11.09 -12.33 -4.22
N SER A 189 -11.47 -13.56 -4.55
CA SER A 189 -10.72 -14.46 -5.44
C SER A 189 -11.47 -14.70 -6.74
N TRP A 190 -11.03 -14.06 -7.81
CA TRP A 190 -11.57 -14.24 -9.17
C TRP A 190 -10.47 -14.24 -10.22
N HIS A 191 -9.47 -13.37 -10.04
CA HIS A 191 -8.34 -13.27 -10.94
C HIS A 191 -7.59 -14.60 -11.07
N GLY A 192 -7.02 -14.83 -12.25
CA GLY A 192 -6.19 -16.01 -12.54
C GLY A 192 -4.70 -15.77 -12.33
N SER A 193 -4.33 -14.57 -11.85
CA SER A 193 -2.95 -14.20 -11.55
C SER A 193 -2.87 -13.05 -10.55
N ILE A 194 -1.64 -12.64 -10.26
CA ILE A 194 -1.25 -11.67 -9.25
C ILE A 194 -1.98 -10.34 -9.43
N ILE A 195 -2.59 -9.88 -8.33
CA ILE A 195 -3.19 -8.55 -8.27
C ILE A 195 -2.13 -7.58 -7.77
N ARG A 196 -1.67 -6.69 -8.64
CA ARG A 196 -0.69 -5.67 -8.27
C ARG A 196 -1.34 -4.52 -7.51
N ASP A 197 -2.49 -4.08 -8.01
CA ASP A 197 -3.11 -2.83 -7.60
C ASP A 197 -4.63 -2.97 -7.60
N CYS A 198 -5.26 -2.24 -6.70
CA CYS A 198 -6.70 -2.18 -6.53
C CYS A 198 -7.09 -0.81 -5.99
N THR A 199 -8.27 -0.33 -6.35
CA THR A 199 -8.79 0.96 -5.93
C THR A 199 -10.26 0.85 -5.55
N TRP A 200 -10.62 1.41 -4.40
CA TRP A 200 -12.00 1.49 -3.97
C TRP A 200 -12.56 2.86 -4.32
N HIS A 201 -13.68 2.88 -5.03
CA HIS A 201 -14.35 4.12 -5.37
C HIS A 201 -14.78 4.89 -4.09
N PRO A 202 -14.56 6.22 -4.01
CA PRO A 202 -14.79 6.98 -2.78
C PRO A 202 -16.24 7.01 -2.28
N TYR A 203 -17.19 7.04 -3.22
CA TYR A 203 -18.63 7.21 -2.92
C TYR A 203 -19.42 5.92 -3.11
N CYS A 204 -19.32 5.28 -4.28
CA CYS A 204 -19.92 3.98 -4.57
C CYS A 204 -19.22 2.82 -3.84
N SER A 205 -19.97 1.79 -3.49
CA SER A 205 -19.51 0.50 -2.96
C SER A 205 -18.89 -0.39 -4.06
N THR A 206 -18.00 0.20 -4.87
CA THR A 206 -17.35 -0.47 -5.99
C THR A 206 -15.84 -0.48 -5.78
N LEU A 207 -15.22 -1.64 -5.91
CA LEU A 207 -13.76 -1.80 -5.94
C LEU A 207 -13.34 -2.29 -7.32
N VAL A 208 -12.20 -1.82 -7.82
CA VAL A 208 -11.61 -2.29 -9.07
C VAL A 208 -10.22 -2.85 -8.80
N SER A 209 -9.92 -4.03 -9.30
CA SER A 209 -8.59 -4.65 -9.20
C SER A 209 -7.98 -4.89 -10.57
N SER A 210 -6.65 -4.82 -10.63
CA SER A 210 -5.85 -5.07 -11.83
C SER A 210 -4.89 -6.22 -11.61
N SER A 211 -4.88 -7.16 -12.56
CA SER A 211 -4.07 -8.38 -12.46
C SER A 211 -3.15 -8.59 -13.65
N TRP A 212 -2.13 -9.42 -13.42
CA TRP A 212 -1.20 -9.89 -14.44
C TRP A 212 -1.84 -10.87 -15.44
N ASP A 213 -3.06 -11.35 -15.18
CA ASP A 213 -3.85 -12.13 -16.12
C ASP A 213 -4.33 -11.30 -17.34
N GLY A 214 -4.14 -9.98 -17.30
CA GLY A 214 -4.54 -9.06 -18.36
C GLY A 214 -5.95 -8.50 -18.21
N TYR A 215 -6.66 -8.84 -17.13
CA TYR A 215 -8.02 -8.40 -16.87
C TYR A 215 -8.11 -7.38 -15.72
N LEU A 216 -9.16 -6.57 -15.80
CA LEU A 216 -9.64 -5.76 -14.68
C LEU A 216 -10.90 -6.42 -14.13
N ALA A 217 -11.01 -6.55 -12.82
CA ALA A 217 -12.24 -7.00 -12.17
C ALA A 217 -12.89 -5.83 -11.43
N ARG A 218 -14.20 -5.69 -11.60
CA ARG A 218 -15.05 -4.77 -10.84
C ARG A 218 -15.82 -5.58 -9.81
N TRP A 219 -15.79 -5.14 -8.56
CA TRP A 219 -16.43 -5.77 -7.42
C TRP A 219 -17.50 -4.83 -6.91
N GLU A 220 -18.72 -5.32 -6.76
CA GLU A 220 -19.87 -4.52 -6.34
C GLU A 220 -20.53 -5.17 -5.13
N ALA A 221 -21.17 -4.37 -4.29
CA ALA A 221 -22.03 -4.89 -3.25
C ALA A 221 -23.44 -5.12 -3.82
N SER A 222 -23.88 -6.38 -3.90
CA SER A 222 -25.28 -6.70 -4.23
C SER A 222 -26.15 -6.50 -2.98
N GLY A 223 -27.15 -5.59 -3.06
CA GLY A 223 -28.04 -5.23 -1.94
C GLY A 223 -28.90 -6.42 -1.50
N ASP A 224 -29.04 -6.69 -0.19
CA ASP A 224 -30.11 -6.10 0.64
C ASP A 224 -29.64 -5.53 2.00
N ASN A 225 -28.34 -5.36 2.20
CA ASN A 225 -27.82 -4.58 3.33
C ASN A 225 -26.77 -3.62 2.80
N GLU A 226 -26.88 -2.35 3.17
CA GLU A 226 -25.84 -1.33 3.02
C GLU A 226 -24.62 -1.63 3.91
N ASP A 227 -24.17 -2.88 3.97
CA ASP A 227 -22.90 -3.25 4.56
C ASP A 227 -21.86 -3.38 3.43
N PRO A 228 -20.96 -2.39 3.28
CA PRO A 228 -19.88 -2.44 2.29
C PRO A 228 -18.89 -3.59 2.52
N SER A 229 -19.06 -4.40 3.58
CA SER A 229 -18.34 -5.66 3.79
C SER A 229 -18.74 -6.77 2.80
N VAL A 230 -19.89 -6.65 2.15
CA VAL A 230 -20.44 -7.66 1.23
C VAL A 230 -20.19 -7.25 -0.22
N LEU A 231 -18.92 -7.23 -0.64
CA LEU A 231 -18.59 -7.21 -2.07
C LEU A 231 -18.75 -8.63 -2.61
N THR A 232 -19.66 -8.81 -3.57
CA THR A 232 -19.82 -10.07 -4.32
C THR A 232 -19.12 -9.95 -5.67
N CYS A 233 -18.70 -11.10 -6.18
CA CYS A 233 -18.27 -11.23 -7.56
C CYS A 233 -19.53 -11.20 -8.42
N ASP A 234 -20.10 -10.02 -8.68
CA ASP A 234 -21.11 -9.93 -9.72
C ASP A 234 -20.42 -10.21 -11.05
N GLU A 235 -20.92 -11.22 -11.76
CA GLU A 235 -20.38 -11.72 -13.01
C GLU A 235 -20.50 -10.65 -14.10
N GLN A 236 -19.53 -9.74 -14.18
CA GLN A 236 -19.34 -8.90 -15.35
C GLN A 236 -17.91 -9.04 -15.85
N ARG A 237 -17.72 -10.00 -16.77
CA ARG A 237 -16.65 -9.96 -17.77
C ARG A 237 -16.91 -8.79 -18.71
N THR A 238 -16.55 -7.58 -18.32
CA THR A 238 -16.39 -6.53 -19.32
C THR A 238 -14.94 -6.48 -19.74
N SER A 239 -14.61 -7.29 -20.75
CA SER A 239 -13.47 -7.02 -21.61
C SER A 239 -13.64 -5.61 -22.21
N PRO A 240 -12.59 -4.76 -22.29
CA PRO A 240 -12.65 -3.51 -23.04
C PRO A 240 -13.05 -3.70 -24.51
N TYR A 241 -13.00 -4.93 -25.02
CA TYR A 241 -13.37 -5.30 -26.39
C TYR A 241 -14.80 -5.84 -26.55
N ASP A 242 -15.56 -6.03 -25.46
CA ASP A 242 -16.95 -6.54 -25.51
C ASP A 242 -18.02 -5.45 -25.42
N GLN A 243 -17.64 -4.16 -25.47
CA GLN A 243 -18.62 -3.10 -25.72
C GLN A 243 -18.95 -3.04 -27.22
N THR A 244 -19.83 -3.93 -27.68
CA THR A 244 -20.69 -3.58 -28.82
C THR A 244 -21.52 -2.37 -28.40
N TYR A 245 -21.19 -1.21 -28.97
CA TYR A 245 -22.04 -0.02 -28.91
C TYR A 245 -23.39 -0.36 -29.57
N GLY A 246 -24.33 -0.86 -28.77
CA GLY A 246 -25.73 -0.93 -29.13
C GLY A 246 -26.29 0.48 -29.18
N LEU A 247 -26.05 1.20 -30.27
CA LEU A 247 -26.82 2.39 -30.62
C LEU A 247 -28.23 1.93 -30.98
N SER A 248 -29.10 1.77 -29.97
CA SER A 248 -30.54 1.79 -30.21
C SER A 248 -30.93 3.25 -30.45
N PHE A 249 -30.88 3.69 -31.70
CA PHE A 249 -31.68 4.84 -32.09
C PHE A 249 -33.14 4.39 -32.11
N ALA A 250 -33.90 4.84 -31.11
CA ALA A 250 -35.34 4.89 -31.21
C ALA A 250 -35.71 6.16 -31.96
N LEU A 251 -36.14 6.00 -33.22
CA LEU A 251 -37.27 6.67 -33.89
C LEU A 251 -37.44 6.07 -35.29
#